data_AF-A0A4Y2U615-F1
#
_entry.id   AF-A0A4Y2U615-F1
#
_cell.length_a   1.000
_cell.length_b   1.000
_cell.length_c   1.000
_cell.angle_alpha   90.00
_cell.angle_beta   90.00
_cell.angle_gamma   90.00
#
_symmetry.space_group_name_H-M   'P 1'
#
loop_
_entity.id
_entity.type
_entity.pdbx_description
1 polymer ?
#
loop_
_entity_poly.entity_id
_entity_poly.type
_entity_poly.pdbx_seq_one_letter_code
_entity_poly.pdbx_strand_id
1 'polypeptide(L)'
;SHWVLEAPREAFFNLRRLRKIPIKWAMYQMKEFLHIKRCSTCQAYGHTANSRECKFTTPFCGCCGLRHNTRNCRNDELYCINCAEKQQKSRH
;
A
#
# COMPACT_ATOMS: atom_id res chain seq x y z
N SER A 1 -19.91 2.41 3.08
CA SER A 1 -19.61 1.00 2.75
C SER A 1 -18.89 0.94 1.42
N HIS A 2 -17.82 0.14 1.30
CA HIS A 2 -17.11 -0.08 0.04
C HIS A 2 -17.48 -1.46 -0.52
N TRP A 3 -17.66 -1.55 -1.84
CA TRP A 3 -17.99 -2.81 -2.51
C TRP A 3 -16.71 -3.36 -3.13
N VAL A 4 -16.44 -4.65 -2.93
CA VAL A 4 -15.31 -5.35 -3.55
C VAL A 4 -15.90 -6.33 -4.55
N LEU A 5 -15.37 -6.31 -5.77
CA LEU A 5 -15.83 -7.11 -6.89
C LEU A 5 -14.62 -7.84 -7.49
N GLU A 6 -14.77 -9.11 -7.80
CA GLU A 6 -13.79 -9.87 -8.58
C GLU A 6 -14.17 -9.82 -10.07
N ALA A 7 -13.17 -9.75 -10.93
CA ALA A 7 -13.36 -9.69 -12.38
C ALA A 7 -12.26 -10.50 -13.09
N PRO A 8 -12.57 -11.13 -14.24
CA PRO A 8 -11.55 -11.72 -15.10
C PRO A 8 -10.49 -10.70 -15.52
N ARG A 9 -9.27 -11.17 -15.82
CA ARG A 9 -8.09 -10.33 -16.12
C ARG A 9 -8.38 -9.20 -17.10
N GLU A 10 -8.97 -9.51 -18.25
CA GLU A 10 -9.26 -8.55 -19.31
C GLU A 10 -10.26 -7.49 -18.88
N ALA A 11 -11.36 -7.93 -18.25
CA ALA A 11 -12.37 -7.04 -17.69
C ALA A 11 -11.75 -6.13 -16.62
N PHE A 12 -10.93 -6.66 -15.72
CA PHE A 12 -10.24 -5.89 -14.69
C PHE A 12 -9.37 -4.77 -15.28
N PHE A 13 -8.55 -5.06 -16.30
CA PHE A 13 -7.70 -4.04 -16.91
C PHE A 13 -8.51 -2.94 -17.62
N ASN A 14 -9.60 -3.32 -18.31
CA ASN A 14 -10.50 -2.35 -18.94
C ASN A 14 -11.18 -1.46 -17.89
N LEU A 15 -11.72 -2.08 -16.85
CA LEU A 15 -12.36 -1.42 -15.71
C LEU A 15 -11.42 -0.47 -14.95
N ARG A 16 -10.16 -0.88 -14.74
CA ARG A 16 -9.12 -0.06 -14.11
C ARG A 16 -8.80 1.20 -14.92
N ARG A 17 -8.84 1.13 -16.25
CA ARG A 17 -8.62 2.29 -17.13
C ARG A 17 -9.78 3.28 -17.08
N LEU A 18 -11.02 2.79 -16.99
CA LEU A 18 -12.23 3.63 -16.94
C LEU A 18 -12.32 4.47 -15.65
N ARG A 19 -11.74 4.00 -14.53
CA ARG A 19 -11.74 4.64 -13.20
C ARG A 19 -13.11 4.91 -12.57
N LYS A 20 -14.19 4.92 -13.33
CA LYS A 20 -15.57 5.03 -12.85
C LYS A 20 -16.49 4.15 -13.67
N ILE A 21 -17.52 3.63 -13.04
CA ILE A 21 -18.58 2.89 -13.71
C ILE A 21 -19.96 3.43 -13.33
N PRO A 22 -20.89 3.58 -14.29
CA PRO A 22 -22.29 3.82 -13.98
C PRO A 22 -22.93 2.52 -13.51
N ILE A 23 -23.56 2.54 -12.34
CA ILE A 23 -24.44 1.48 -11.88
C ILE A 23 -25.79 2.12 -11.55
N LYS A 24 -26.82 1.79 -12.33
CA LYS A 24 -28.12 2.47 -12.30
C LYS A 24 -27.94 3.98 -12.49
N TRP A 25 -28.42 4.78 -11.53
CA TRP A 25 -28.42 6.24 -11.57
C TRP A 25 -27.22 6.89 -10.87
N ALA A 26 -26.20 6.10 -10.51
CA ALA A 26 -25.05 6.58 -9.75
C ALA A 26 -23.72 6.19 -10.41
N MET A 27 -22.74 7.11 -10.31
CA MET A 27 -21.37 6.91 -10.77
C MET A 27 -20.49 6.46 -9.60
N TYR A 28 -19.86 5.30 -9.74
CA TYR A 28 -18.99 4.73 -8.71
C TYR A 28 -17.53 4.85 -9.10
N GLN A 29 -16.69 5.28 -8.16
CA GLN A 29 -15.24 5.31 -8.34
C GLN A 29 -14.68 3.90 -8.20
N MET A 30 -13.82 3.53 -9.14
CA MET A 30 -13.18 2.22 -9.21
C MET A 30 -11.70 2.36 -8.90
N LYS A 31 -11.22 1.53 -7.99
CA LYS A 31 -9.80 1.41 -7.66
C LYS A 31 -9.44 -0.05 -7.52
N GLU A 32 -8.21 -0.38 -7.90
CA GLU A 32 -7.64 -1.69 -7.59
C GLU A 32 -7.64 -1.87 -6.07
N PHE A 33 -8.26 -2.97 -5.62
CA PHE A 33 -8.24 -3.35 -4.23
C PHE A 33 -7.08 -4.31 -3.98
N LEU A 34 -6.05 -3.82 -3.31
CA LEU A 34 -4.95 -4.66 -2.85
C LEU A 34 -5.25 -5.13 -1.43
N HIS A 35 -5.46 -6.44 -1.26
CA HIS A 35 -5.69 -7.03 0.07
C HIS A 35 -4.42 -7.04 0.96
N ILE A 36 -3.27 -6.62 0.40
CA ILE A 36 -2.01 -6.56 1.12
C ILE A 36 -2.08 -5.47 2.19
N LYS A 37 -2.05 -5.88 3.45
CA LYS A 37 -1.93 -4.97 4.60
C LYS A 37 -0.48 -4.50 4.69
N ARG A 38 -0.26 -3.20 4.64
CA ARG A 38 1.03 -2.57 4.93
C ARG A 38 0.91 -1.74 6.19
N CYS A 39 1.80 -1.98 7.15
CA CYS A 39 1.86 -1.21 8.39
C CYS A 39 2.34 0.21 8.10
N SER A 40 1.56 1.23 8.44
CA SER A 40 1.95 2.63 8.24
C SER A 40 3.06 3.11 9.18
N THR A 41 3.37 2.34 10.24
CA THR A 41 4.45 2.64 11.18
C THR A 41 5.76 2.01 10.75
N CYS A 42 5.79 0.71 10.43
CA CYS A 42 7.05 0.03 10.09
C CYS A 42 7.23 -0.27 8.60
N GLN A 43 6.26 0.02 7.75
CA GLN A 43 6.25 -0.28 6.31
C GLN A 43 6.26 -1.77 5.94
N ALA A 44 6.35 -2.68 6.91
CA ALA A 44 6.26 -4.12 6.69
C ALA A 44 4.85 -4.56 6.28
N TYR A 45 4.77 -5.69 5.59
CA TYR A 45 3.50 -6.29 5.17
C TYR A 45 2.95 -7.26 6.23
N GLY A 46 1.65 -7.56 6.14
CA GLY A 46 0.98 -8.58 6.95
C GLY A 46 0.18 -8.04 8.14
N HIS A 47 0.51 -6.85 8.64
CA HIS A 47 -0.18 -6.23 9.78
C HIS A 47 -0.46 -4.74 9.57
N THR A 48 -1.30 -4.16 10.42
CA THR A 48 -1.59 -2.72 10.46
C THR A 48 -0.86 -2.04 11.62
N ALA A 49 -0.73 -0.70 11.58
CA ALA A 49 -0.03 0.05 12.62
C ALA A 49 -0.58 -0.14 14.04
N ASN A 50 -1.87 -0.42 14.18
CA ASN A 50 -2.52 -0.63 15.48
C ASN A 50 -2.49 -2.10 15.93
N SER A 51 -1.90 -3.01 15.16
CA SER A 51 -1.71 -4.40 15.60
C SER A 51 -0.65 -4.47 16.70
N ARG A 52 -0.86 -5.38 17.67
CA ARG A 52 0.12 -5.73 18.72
C ARG A 52 1.44 -6.28 18.14
N GLU A 53 1.42 -6.73 16.89
CA GLU A 53 2.61 -7.18 16.15
C GLU A 53 3.56 -6.02 15.80
N CYS A 54 3.06 -4.79 15.70
CA CYS A 54 3.90 -3.63 15.42
C CYS A 54 4.61 -3.18 16.70
N LYS A 55 5.91 -3.47 16.81
CA LYS A 55 6.73 -3.12 17.98
C LYS A 55 7.31 -1.69 17.92
N PHE A 56 7.06 -0.95 16.84
CA PHE A 56 7.64 0.36 16.63
C PHE A 56 6.64 1.46 17.00
N THR A 57 7.11 2.44 17.76
CA THR A 57 6.33 3.64 18.11
C THR A 57 6.64 4.80 17.17
N THR A 58 7.90 4.94 16.75
CA THR A 58 8.32 5.97 15.79
C THR A 58 8.23 5.41 14.37
N PRO A 59 7.49 6.07 13.46
CA PRO A 59 7.30 5.56 12.12
C PRO A 59 8.59 5.62 11.31
N PHE A 60 8.78 4.61 10.47
CA PHE A 60 9.67 4.67 9.34
C PHE A 60 8.96 5.29 8.14
N CYS A 61 9.67 6.17 7.46
CA CYS A 61 9.21 6.85 6.25
C CYS A 61 9.10 5.85 5.11
N GLY A 62 7.92 5.81 4.48
CA GLY A 62 7.67 4.96 3.31
C GLY A 62 8.34 5.43 2.02
N CYS A 63 8.99 6.61 2.01
CA CYS A 63 9.72 7.16 0.88
C CYS A 63 11.23 6.94 1.00
N CYS A 64 11.84 7.26 2.14
CA CYS A 64 13.30 7.23 2.30
C CYS A 64 13.82 6.27 3.38
N GLY A 65 12.93 5.55 4.08
CA GLY A 65 13.33 4.59 5.11
C GLY A 65 13.81 5.17 6.44
N LEU A 66 13.89 6.49 6.59
CA LEU A 66 14.32 7.14 7.84
C LEU A 66 13.19 7.28 8.87
N ARG A 67 13.52 7.62 10.12
CA ARG A 67 12.57 7.77 11.23
C ARG A 67 11.80 9.11 11.17
N HIS A 68 10.75 9.16 10.36
CA HIS A 68 9.77 10.25 10.35
C HIS A 68 8.47 9.82 9.65
N ASN A 69 7.42 10.61 9.82
CA ASN A 69 6.17 10.41 9.08
C ASN A 69 6.40 10.69 7.58
N THR A 70 5.99 9.76 6.71
CA THR A 70 6.11 9.89 5.24
C THR A 70 5.62 11.23 4.70
N ARG A 71 4.58 11.84 5.29
CA ARG A 71 4.05 13.15 4.88
C ARG A 71 5.05 14.30 5.03
N ASN A 72 6.06 14.14 5.89
CA ASN A 72 7.09 15.13 6.18
C ASN A 72 8.40 14.85 5.43
N CYS A 73 8.43 13.84 4.55
CA CYS A 73 9.63 13.48 3.81
C CYS A 73 10.00 14.58 2.82
N ARG A 74 11.28 14.98 2.84
CA ARG A 74 11.87 15.93 1.90
C ARG A 74 12.97 15.32 1.04
N ASN A 75 13.12 14.00 1.12
CA ASN A 75 14.09 13.29 0.30
C ASN A 75 13.47 13.03 -1.08
N ASP A 76 14.21 13.36 -2.13
CA ASP A 76 13.81 13.16 -3.52
C ASP A 76 14.11 11.72 -3.98
N GLU A 77 15.05 11.05 -3.32
CA GLU A 77 15.38 9.65 -3.62
C GLU A 77 14.44 8.68 -2.91
N LEU A 78 13.91 7.74 -3.70
CA LEU A 78 13.05 6.66 -3.21
C LEU A 78 13.88 5.48 -2.71
N TYR A 79 13.62 5.06 -1.49
CA TYR A 79 14.20 3.91 -0.82
C TYR A 79 13.11 2.98 -0.29
N CYS A 80 13.22 1.69 -0.60
CA CYS A 80 12.30 0.67 -0.11
C CYS A 80 12.94 -0.17 1.00
N ILE A 81 12.50 0.06 2.24
CA ILE A 81 12.95 -0.69 3.44
C ILE A 81 12.81 -2.20 3.23
N ASN A 82 11.67 -2.66 2.70
CA ASN A 82 11.41 -4.08 2.49
C ASN A 82 12.36 -4.70 1.45
N CYS A 83 12.76 -3.95 0.41
CA CYS A 83 13.75 -4.42 -0.57
C CYS A 83 15.14 -4.52 0.06
N ALA A 84 15.55 -3.51 0.83
CA ALA A 84 16.84 -3.50 1.51
C ALA A 84 16.96 -4.64 2.53
N GLU A 85 15.93 -4.88 3.36
CA GLU A 85 15.91 -6.01 4.28
C GLU A 85 16.00 -7.36 3.56
N LYS A 86 15.27 -7.52 2.44
CA LYS A 86 15.31 -8.76 1.66
C LYS A 86 16.71 -9.01 1.07
N GLN A 87 17.37 -7.97 0.55
CA GLN A 87 18.72 -8.07 0.01
C GLN A 87 19.75 -8.45 1.09
N GLN A 88 19.60 -7.97 2.32
CA GLN A 88 20.45 -8.38 3.44
C GLN A 88 20.26 -9.87 3.78
N LYS A 89 19.01 -10.34 3.83
CA LYS A 89 18.70 -11.75 4.12
C LYS A 89 19.20 -12.72 3.05
N SER A 90 19.25 -12.31 1.78
CA SER A 90 19.77 -13.15 0.69
C SER A 90 21.31 -13.23 0.64
N ARG A 91 22.01 -12.45 1.46
CA ARG A 91 23.48 -12.44 1.54
C ARG A 91 24.02 -13.33 2.68
N HIS A 92 23.13 -13.95 3.44
CA HIS A 92 23.41 -14.97 4.45
C HIS A 92 22.84 -16.31 3.99
#